data_AF-A0A4Q7CJA6-F1
#
_entry.id   AF-A0A4Q7CJA6-F1
#
_cell.length_a   1.000
_cell.length_b   1.000
_cell.length_c   1.000
_cell.angle_alpha   90.00
_cell.angle_beta   90.00
_cell.angle_gamma   90.00
#
_symmetry.space_group_name_H-M   'P 1'
#
loop_
_entity.id
_entity.type
_entity.pdbx_description
1 polymer ?
#
loop_
_entity_poly.entity_id
_entity_poly.type
_entity_poly.pdbx_seq_one_letter_code
_entity_poly.pdbx_strand_id
1 'polypeptide(L)'
;GMDRVTQFNVLAKSGRAVEVCGDVDVMILDKTGTITYGNRIASEFLPGNQQMLEKLIVAAYMSSIYDDTPEGKSIVRLAKQMYINELPKDIDGTYK
;
A
#
# COMPACT_ATOMS: atom_id res chain seq x y z
N GLY A 1 -6.73 23.05 27.30
CA GLY A 1 -5.91 21.90 26.85
C GLY A 1 -6.78 20.91 26.11
N MET A 2 -7.61 20.18 26.84
CA MET A 2 -8.50 19.12 26.32
C MET A 2 -9.35 19.52 25.11
N ASP A 3 -10.05 20.66 25.15
CA ASP A 3 -10.92 21.08 24.05
C ASP A 3 -10.17 21.25 22.72
N ARG A 4 -8.93 21.74 22.76
CA ARG A 4 -8.08 21.85 21.57
C ARG A 4 -7.70 20.49 21.01
N VAL A 5 -7.40 19.51 21.87
CA VAL A 5 -6.94 18.18 21.44
C VAL A 5 -8.05 17.46 20.66
N THR A 6 -9.29 17.59 21.13
CA THR A 6 -10.47 17.05 20.44
C THR A 6 -10.71 17.70 19.08
N GLN A 7 -10.44 19.01 18.93
CA GLN A 7 -10.55 19.71 17.63
C GLN A 7 -9.56 19.17 16.58
N PHE A 8 -8.48 18.50 16.99
CA PHE A 8 -7.50 17.86 16.11
C PHE A 8 -7.72 16.35 15.95
N ASN A 9 -8.93 15.84 16.24
CA ASN A 9 -9.27 14.41 16.17
C ASN A 9 -8.43 13.51 17.07
N VAL A 10 -7.89 14.06 18.17
CA VAL A 10 -7.14 13.30 19.16
C VAL A 10 -8.02 13.01 20.36
N LEU A 11 -8.19 11.74 20.69
CA LEU A 11 -8.89 11.28 21.89
C LEU A 11 -7.88 11.13 23.04
N ALA A 12 -7.93 12.03 24.00
CA ALA A 12 -7.09 11.97 25.20
C ALA A 12 -7.84 11.34 26.38
N LYS A 13 -7.20 10.41 27.09
CA LYS A 13 -7.80 9.73 28.26
C LYS A 13 -7.98 10.65 29.47
N SER A 14 -7.19 11.72 29.59
CA SER A 14 -7.30 12.71 30.67
C SER A 14 -6.62 14.02 30.31
N GLY A 15 -7.00 15.12 30.98
CA GLY A 15 -6.29 16.39 30.89
C GLY A 15 -4.83 16.29 31.32
N ARG A 16 -4.54 15.46 32.33
CA ARG A 16 -3.17 15.21 32.79
C ARG A 16 -2.30 14.56 31.72
N ALA A 17 -2.85 13.65 30.91
CA ALA A 17 -2.11 13.05 29.80
C ALA A 17 -1.70 14.11 28.77
N VAL A 18 -2.57 15.08 28.48
CA VAL A 18 -2.27 16.19 27.56
C VAL A 18 -1.17 17.09 28.10
N GLU A 19 -1.19 17.38 29.41
CA GLU A 19 -0.14 18.19 30.06
C GLU A 19 1.22 17.49 30.04
N VAL A 20 1.26 16.20 30.43
CA VAL A 20 2.51 15.43 30.47
C VAL A 20 3.10 15.26 29.07
N CYS A 21 2.28 15.04 28.04
CA CYS A 21 2.75 15.00 26.65
C CYS A 21 3.36 16.33 26.17
N GLY A 22 3.12 17.45 26.86
CA GLY A 22 3.76 18.74 26.54
C GLY A 22 5.20 18.85 27.03
N ASP A 23 5.64 17.97 27.93
CA ASP A 23 6.92 18.01 28.64
C ASP A 23 7.80 16.78 28.31
N VAL A 24 7.58 16.15 27.14
CA VAL A 24 8.36 15.00 26.68
C VAL A 24 9.44 15.42 25.67
N ASP A 25 10.66 14.95 25.87
CA ASP A 25 11.79 15.24 24.98
C ASP A 25 11.92 14.26 23.79
N VAL A 26 11.45 13.02 23.97
CA VAL A 26 11.64 11.93 23.00
C VAL A 26 10.33 11.20 22.74
N MET A 27 10.03 10.99 21.47
CA MET A 27 8.90 10.18 21.02
C MET A 27 9.40 8.92 20.33
N ILE A 28 8.94 7.76 20.80
CA ILE A 28 9.18 6.47 20.13
C ILE A 28 7.92 6.13 19.35
N LEU A 29 8.08 5.94 18.04
CA LEU A 29 7.00 5.56 17.15
C LEU A 29 7.17 4.10 16.73
N ASP A 30 6.08 3.34 16.80
CA ASP A 30 6.04 2.05 16.12
C ASP A 30 5.91 2.26 14.60
N LYS A 31 6.45 1.33 13.81
CA LYS A 31 6.44 1.46 12.34
C LYS A 31 5.19 0.82 11.74
N THR A 32 4.90 -0.44 12.07
CA THR A 32 3.92 -1.27 11.35
C THR A 32 2.51 -1.03 11.89
N GLY A 33 1.61 -0.51 11.08
CA GLY A 33 0.25 -0.14 11.52
C GLY A 33 0.16 1.21 12.21
N THR A 34 1.30 1.90 12.40
CA THR A 34 1.37 3.27 12.95
C THR A 34 1.93 4.24 11.91
N ILE A 35 3.23 4.13 11.55
CA ILE A 35 3.82 4.95 10.46
C ILE A 35 3.41 4.42 9.09
N THR A 36 3.42 3.10 8.90
CA THR A 36 3.04 2.44 7.64
C THR A 36 1.76 1.63 7.81
N TYR A 37 1.07 1.34 6.72
CA TYR A 37 -0.13 0.48 6.73
C TYR A 37 0.14 -0.97 7.14
N GLY A 38 1.40 -1.39 7.27
CA GLY A 38 1.81 -2.72 7.72
C GLY A 38 1.63 -3.87 6.72
N ASN A 39 0.85 -3.68 5.65
CA ASN A 39 0.70 -4.64 4.57
C ASN A 39 1.72 -4.41 3.46
N ARG A 40 2.24 -5.49 2.87
CA ARG A 40 3.11 -5.43 1.68
C ARG A 40 2.24 -5.37 0.45
N ILE A 41 2.53 -4.41 -0.42
CA ILE A 41 1.72 -4.09 -1.60
C ILE A 41 2.70 -3.82 -2.74
N ALA A 42 2.42 -4.36 -3.93
CA ALA A 42 3.17 -4.05 -5.13
C ALA A 42 3.13 -2.54 -5.41
N SER A 43 4.31 -1.95 -5.58
CA SER A 43 4.48 -0.51 -5.82
C SER A 43 5.04 -0.19 -7.21
N GLU A 44 5.84 -1.10 -7.79
CA GLU A 44 6.52 -0.88 -9.07
C GLU A 44 6.84 -2.21 -9.76
N PHE A 45 6.88 -2.20 -11.09
CA PHE A 45 7.45 -3.29 -11.89
C PHE A 45 8.84 -2.88 -12.37
N LEU A 46 9.86 -3.67 -12.02
CA LEU A 46 11.26 -3.41 -12.35
C LEU A 46 11.74 -4.40 -13.41
N PRO A 47 11.70 -4.05 -14.71
CA PRO A 47 12.12 -4.96 -15.77
C PRO A 47 13.64 -4.95 -15.92
N GLY A 48 14.22 -6.09 -16.32
CA GLY A 48 15.66 -6.18 -16.59
C GLY A 48 16.12 -5.30 -17.77
N ASN A 49 15.21 -4.95 -18.69
CA ASN A 49 15.39 -3.90 -19.67
C ASN A 49 14.04 -3.21 -19.96
N GLN A 50 14.03 -1.98 -20.47
CA GLN A 50 12.79 -1.22 -20.64
C GLN A 50 11.82 -1.85 -21.66
N GLN A 51 12.34 -2.55 -22.67
CA GLN A 51 11.51 -3.23 -23.68
C GLN A 51 10.74 -4.43 -23.09
N MET A 52 11.14 -4.94 -21.93
CA MET A 52 10.45 -6.02 -21.23
C MET A 52 9.34 -5.55 -20.30
N LEU A 53 9.18 -4.23 -20.06
CA LEU A 53 8.22 -3.72 -19.08
C LEU A 53 6.81 -4.24 -19.31
N GLU A 54 6.32 -4.17 -20.54
CA GLU A 54 4.98 -4.65 -20.90
C GLU A 54 4.84 -6.16 -20.68
N LYS A 55 5.80 -6.96 -21.16
CA LYS A 55 5.81 -8.41 -20.97
C LYS A 55 5.85 -8.80 -19.49
N LEU A 56 6.61 -8.06 -18.68
CA LEU A 56 6.69 -8.27 -17.23
C LEU A 56 5.34 -8.02 -16.57
N ILE A 57 4.71 -6.88 -16.86
CA ILE A 57 3.42 -6.51 -16.26
C ILE A 57 2.35 -7.54 -16.61
N VAL A 58 2.31 -7.94 -17.88
CA VAL A 58 1.40 -8.97 -18.39
C VAL A 58 1.60 -10.31 -17.68
N ALA A 59 2.83 -10.79 -17.60
CA ALA A 59 3.14 -12.08 -16.99
C ALA A 59 2.80 -12.09 -15.50
N ALA A 60 3.16 -11.01 -14.79
CA ALA A 60 2.87 -10.85 -13.38
C ALA A 60 1.37 -10.69 -13.10
N TYR A 61 0.63 -10.01 -13.97
CA TYR A 61 -0.82 -9.95 -13.90
C TYR A 61 -1.41 -11.36 -14.04
N MET A 62 -1.04 -12.09 -15.10
CA MET A 62 -1.55 -13.43 -15.38
C MET A 62 -1.24 -14.46 -14.30
N SER A 63 -0.06 -14.40 -13.69
CA SER A 63 0.27 -15.27 -12.57
C SER A 63 -0.53 -14.95 -11.30
N SER A 64 -1.08 -13.74 -11.20
CA SER A 64 -1.69 -13.21 -9.97
C SER A 64 -3.21 -13.02 -10.05
N ILE A 65 -3.84 -13.17 -11.23
CA ILE A 65 -5.29 -12.88 -11.39
C ILE A 65 -6.21 -13.73 -10.52
N TYR A 66 -5.79 -14.93 -10.13
CA TYR A 66 -6.51 -15.81 -9.20
C TYR A 66 -5.82 -15.93 -7.83
N ASP A 67 -4.79 -15.13 -7.58
CA ASP A 67 -4.15 -15.07 -6.27
C ASP A 67 -4.96 -14.16 -5.35
N ASP A 68 -5.68 -14.79 -4.41
CA ASP A 68 -6.56 -14.10 -3.48
C ASP A 68 -5.85 -13.42 -2.29
N THR A 69 -4.52 -13.59 -2.18
CA THR A 69 -3.73 -12.92 -1.14
C THR A 69 -3.72 -11.39 -1.34
N PRO A 70 -3.50 -10.60 -0.26
CA PRO A 70 -3.31 -9.15 -0.38
C PRO A 70 -2.20 -8.78 -1.37
N GLU A 71 -1.11 -9.55 -1.39
CA GLU A 71 0.01 -9.39 -2.29
C GLU A 71 -0.38 -9.64 -3.75
N GLY A 72 -1.01 -10.76 -4.07
CA GLY A 72 -1.48 -11.08 -5.42
C GLY A 72 -2.45 -10.04 -5.96
N LYS A 73 -3.45 -9.67 -5.15
CA LYS A 73 -4.40 -8.59 -5.49
C LYS A 73 -3.72 -7.25 -5.72
N SER A 74 -2.64 -6.96 -5.01
CA SER A 74 -1.89 -5.72 -5.20
C SER A 74 -1.15 -5.65 -6.55
N ILE A 75 -0.61 -6.78 -7.02
CA ILE A 75 0.04 -6.89 -8.33
C ILE A 75 -0.98 -6.62 -9.44
N VAL A 76 -2.15 -7.27 -9.35
CA VAL A 76 -3.26 -7.08 -10.30
C VAL A 76 -3.72 -5.62 -10.33
N ARG A 77 -3.85 -4.99 -9.15
CA ARG A 77 -4.22 -3.57 -9.04
C ARG A 77 -3.18 -2.66 -9.70
N LEU A 78 -1.90 -2.87 -9.42
CA LEU A 78 -0.82 -2.07 -9.99
C LEU A 78 -0.77 -2.21 -11.52
N ALA A 79 -0.90 -3.43 -12.05
CA ALA A 79 -0.94 -3.67 -13.49
C ALA A 79 -2.09 -2.91 -14.17
N LYS A 80 -3.30 -2.93 -13.58
CA LYS A 80 -4.46 -2.18 -14.08
C LYS A 80 -4.26 -0.67 -14.06
N GLN A 81 -3.59 -0.13 -13.03
CA GLN A 81 -3.30 1.31 -12.91
C GLN A 81 -2.30 1.81 -13.95
N MET A 82 -1.43 0.94 -14.46
CA MET A 82 -0.48 1.28 -15.52
C MET A 82 -1.09 1.28 -16.92
N TYR A 83 -2.42 1.05 -17.06
CA TYR A 83 -3.20 1.15 -18.30
C TYR A 83 -2.51 0.54 -19.53
N ILE A 84 -2.03 -0.70 -19.41
CA ILE A 84 -1.64 -1.45 -20.62
C ILE A 84 -2.94 -1.76 -21.37
N ASN A 85 -3.02 -1.28 -22.61
CA ASN A 85 -4.23 -1.27 -23.43
C ASN A 85 -4.87 -2.66 -23.62
N GLU A 86 -4.14 -3.74 -23.32
CA GLU A 86 -4.58 -5.12 -23.54
C GLU A 86 -4.10 -6.05 -22.40
N LEU A 87 -4.48 -5.76 -21.15
CA LEU A 87 -4.46 -6.82 -20.13
C LEU A 87 -5.49 -7.88 -20.52
N PRO A 88 -5.12 -9.17 -20.62
CA PRO A 88 -6.05 -10.17 -21.09
C PRO A 88 -7.04 -10.52 -19.99
N LYS A 89 -8.23 -10.93 -20.41
CA LYS A 89 -9.38 -11.06 -19.51
C LYS A 89 -9.43 -12.43 -18.82
N ASP A 90 -8.78 -13.46 -19.37
CA ASP A 90 -8.73 -14.84 -18.87
C ASP A 90 -7.39 -15.53 -19.26
N ILE A 91 -7.00 -16.60 -18.53
CA ILE A 91 -5.76 -17.39 -18.80
C ILE A 91 -5.77 -18.02 -20.20
N ASP A 92 -6.96 -18.21 -20.78
CA ASP A 92 -7.13 -18.81 -22.11
C ASP A 92 -6.76 -17.84 -23.26
N GLY A 93 -6.37 -16.59 -22.94
CA GLY A 93 -5.89 -15.60 -23.90
C GLY A 93 -4.45 -15.86 -24.35
N THR A 94 -4.29 -16.56 -25.47
CA THR A 94 -3.00 -16.68 -26.19
C THR A 94 -2.39 -15.32 -26.48
N TYR A 95 -1.26 -15.01 -25.85
CA TYR A 95 -0.28 -14.05 -26.36
C TYR A 95 0.41 -14.69 -27.57
N LYS A 96 0.05 -14.24 -28.78
CA LYS A 96 0.93 -14.40 -29.94
C LYS A 96 1.89 -13.23 -30.01
#